data_AF-A0A953MZD5-F1
#
_entry.id   AF-A0A953MZD5-F1
#
_cell.length_a   1.000
_cell.length_b   1.000
_cell.length_c   1.000
_cell.angle_alpha   90.00
_cell.angle_beta   90.00
_cell.angle_gamma   90.00
#
_symmetry.space_group_name_H-M   'P 1'
#
loop_
_entity.id
_entity.type
_entity.pdbx_description
1 polymer ?
#
loop_
_entity_poly.entity_id
_entity_poly.type
_entity_poly.pdbx_seq_one_letter_code
_entity_poly.pdbx_strand_id
1 'polypeptide(L)'
;MKKLKIFALSTVLAAACATSNSAVAQEQAEVSYIAQTTSQFVMPEGTTRAEVQKTFQEYYDKVIAKSTLVKHYSMYIHAWGSLGASYVTTMEFEKWEDLGKFNEEFEELAKAAWPDETARKAFFKKLGSYSDPHHSDEIFTVMNSMRK
;
A
#
# COMPACT_ATOMS: atom_id res chain seq x y z
N MET A 1 38.56 -1.59 -56.06
CA MET A 1 37.46 -2.58 -55.91
C MET A 1 37.32 -3.20 -54.52
N LYS A 2 38.40 -3.36 -53.70
CA LYS A 2 38.29 -3.90 -52.32
C LYS A 2 37.59 -2.97 -51.31
N LYS A 3 37.82 -1.65 -51.39
CA LYS A 3 37.23 -0.65 -50.46
C LYS A 3 35.71 -0.50 -50.61
N LEU A 4 35.17 -0.68 -51.82
CA LEU A 4 33.73 -0.57 -52.11
C LEU A 4 32.92 -1.73 -51.51
N LYS A 5 33.53 -2.93 -51.41
CA LYS A 5 32.91 -4.10 -50.78
C LYS A 5 32.84 -4.00 -49.25
N ILE A 6 33.83 -3.35 -48.62
CA ILE A 6 33.86 -3.13 -47.17
C ILE A 6 32.78 -2.12 -46.74
N PHE A 7 32.55 -1.09 -47.56
CA PHE A 7 31.51 -0.09 -47.30
C PHE A 7 30.10 -0.69 -47.46
N ALA A 8 29.88 -1.53 -48.48
CA ALA A 8 28.62 -2.24 -48.64
C ALA A 8 28.34 -3.20 -47.47
N LEU A 9 29.38 -3.88 -46.95
CA LEU A 9 29.25 -4.81 -45.83
C LEU A 9 28.97 -4.11 -44.49
N SER A 10 29.57 -2.94 -44.24
CA SER A 10 29.29 -2.16 -43.02
C SER A 10 27.89 -1.56 -43.02
N THR A 11 27.38 -1.18 -44.19
CA THR A 11 26.02 -0.62 -44.33
C THR A 11 24.95 -1.70 -44.10
N VAL A 12 25.19 -2.92 -44.57
CA VAL A 12 24.29 -4.07 -44.33
C VAL A 12 24.31 -4.50 -42.85
N LEU A 13 25.46 -4.46 -42.18
CA LEU A 13 25.57 -4.81 -40.77
C LEU A 13 24.90 -3.77 -39.86
N ALA A 14 24.98 -2.48 -40.20
CA ALA A 14 24.29 -1.41 -39.48
C ALA A 14 22.76 -1.48 -39.65
N ALA A 15 22.28 -1.85 -40.84
CA ALA A 15 20.85 -2.08 -41.09
C ALA A 15 20.31 -3.31 -40.34
N ALA A 16 21.10 -4.39 -40.22
CA ALA A 16 20.72 -5.57 -39.44
C ALA A 16 20.60 -5.28 -37.94
N CYS A 17 21.50 -4.47 -37.37
CA CYS A 17 21.40 -4.04 -35.96
C CYS A 17 20.22 -3.11 -35.69
N ALA A 18 19.74 -2.34 -36.67
CA ALA A 18 18.59 -1.45 -36.51
C ALA A 18 17.25 -2.22 -36.44
N THR A 19 17.19 -3.43 -36.99
CA THR A 19 15.97 -4.26 -37.00
C THR A 19 15.79 -5.13 -35.75
N SER A 20 16.84 -5.29 -34.93
CA SER A 20 16.77 -6.05 -33.67
C SER A 20 16.02 -5.33 -32.56
N ASN A 21 15.81 -4.01 -32.70
CA ASN A 21 14.99 -3.21 -31.78
C ASN A 21 13.50 -3.29 -32.15
N SER A 22 13.00 -4.48 -32.44
CA SER A 22 11.61 -4.75 -32.07
C SER A 22 11.58 -4.70 -30.56
N ALA A 23 11.47 -3.49 -30.01
CA ALA A 23 11.00 -3.27 -28.67
C ALA A 23 9.64 -3.94 -28.63
N VAL A 24 9.63 -5.22 -28.25
CA VAL A 24 8.48 -5.80 -27.58
C VAL A 24 8.32 -4.87 -26.40
N ALA A 25 7.43 -3.88 -26.54
CA ALA A 25 6.94 -3.16 -25.40
C ALA A 25 6.42 -4.24 -24.48
N GLN A 26 7.20 -4.58 -23.45
CA GLN A 26 6.65 -5.29 -22.32
C GLN A 26 5.51 -4.39 -21.89
N GLU A 27 4.29 -4.82 -22.16
CA GLU A 27 3.09 -4.21 -21.59
C GLU A 27 3.43 -4.01 -20.13
N GLN A 28 3.55 -2.74 -19.71
CA GLN A 28 4.01 -2.42 -18.38
C GLN A 28 3.02 -3.11 -17.45
N ALA A 29 3.47 -4.17 -16.77
CA ALA A 29 2.58 -5.00 -15.99
C ALA A 29 1.78 -4.07 -15.09
N GLU A 30 0.46 -4.13 -15.16
CA GLU A 30 -0.37 -3.35 -14.25
C GLU A 30 0.00 -3.79 -12.84
N VAL A 31 0.59 -2.88 -12.08
CA VAL A 31 1.03 -3.12 -10.71
C VAL A 31 0.19 -2.30 -9.75
N SER A 32 -0.03 -2.86 -8.57
CA SER A 32 -0.55 -2.16 -7.40
C SER A 32 0.44 -2.29 -6.26
N TYR A 33 0.28 -1.45 -5.24
CA TYR A 33 1.17 -1.38 -4.09
C TYR A 33 0.39 -1.62 -2.82
N ILE A 34 0.85 -2.54 -1.97
CA ILE A 34 0.24 -2.79 -0.67
C ILE A 34 1.19 -2.27 0.41
N ALA A 35 0.75 -1.25 1.14
CA ALA A 35 1.36 -0.86 2.41
C ALA A 35 0.80 -1.76 3.52
N GLN A 36 1.67 -2.49 4.19
CA GLN A 36 1.33 -3.38 5.29
C GLN A 36 1.99 -2.88 6.58
N THR A 37 1.22 -2.87 7.66
CA THR A 37 1.75 -2.65 9.01
C THR A 37 1.38 -3.84 9.87
N THR A 38 2.37 -4.41 10.55
CA THR A 38 2.20 -5.46 11.55
C THR A 38 2.42 -4.87 12.93
N SER A 39 1.42 -5.00 13.81
CA SER A 39 1.48 -4.49 15.18
C SER A 39 1.15 -5.58 16.18
N GLN A 40 1.80 -5.52 17.35
CA GLN A 40 1.35 -6.31 18.50
C GLN A 40 0.10 -5.66 19.08
N PHE A 41 -0.94 -6.47 19.31
CA PHE A 41 -2.19 -6.03 19.89
C PHE A 41 -2.05 -5.87 21.39
N VAL A 42 -2.45 -4.70 21.88
CA VAL A 42 -2.54 -4.40 23.31
C VAL A 42 -4.01 -4.30 23.68
N MET A 43 -4.39 -4.94 24.79
CA MET A 43 -5.75 -4.87 25.32
C MET A 43 -5.73 -4.06 26.63
N PRO A 44 -6.02 -2.74 26.59
CA PRO A 44 -6.08 -1.94 27.80
C PRO A 44 -7.06 -2.52 28.82
N GLU A 45 -6.74 -2.35 30.11
CA GLU A 45 -7.59 -2.82 31.20
C GLU A 45 -9.01 -2.25 31.08
N GLY A 46 -10.02 -3.09 31.33
CA GLY A 46 -11.42 -2.71 31.25
C GLY A 46 -11.99 -2.53 29.84
N THR A 47 -11.18 -2.71 28.78
CA THR A 47 -11.67 -2.62 27.39
C THR A 47 -12.08 -4.00 26.86
N THR A 48 -13.17 -4.03 26.11
CA THR A 48 -13.72 -5.24 25.48
C THR A 48 -13.33 -5.37 24.01
N ARG A 49 -13.32 -6.61 23.48
CA ARG A 49 -13.12 -6.84 22.04
C ARG A 49 -14.13 -6.12 21.15
N ALA A 50 -15.38 -6.02 21.59
CA ALA A 50 -16.44 -5.33 20.85
C ALA A 50 -16.15 -3.82 20.73
N GLU A 51 -15.61 -3.20 21.79
CA GLU A 51 -15.21 -1.79 21.74
C GLU A 51 -14.02 -1.56 20.81
N VAL A 52 -13.03 -2.45 20.85
CA VAL A 52 -11.90 -2.41 19.92
C VAL A 52 -12.38 -2.50 18.48
N GLN A 53 -13.20 -3.51 18.17
CA GLN A 53 -13.78 -3.68 16.83
C GLN A 53 -14.55 -2.44 16.39
N LYS A 54 -15.36 -1.86 17.28
CA LYS A 54 -16.11 -0.63 17.00
C LYS A 54 -15.17 0.55 16.69
N THR A 55 -14.06 0.69 17.42
CA THR A 55 -13.10 1.78 17.19
C THR A 55 -12.36 1.61 15.86
N PHE A 56 -11.91 0.41 15.50
CA PHE A 56 -11.32 0.16 14.18
C PHE A 56 -12.35 0.35 13.05
N GLN A 57 -13.59 -0.10 13.25
CA GLN A 57 -14.66 0.11 12.27
C GLN A 57 -14.97 1.59 12.08
N GLU A 58 -15.04 2.38 13.16
CA GLU A 58 -15.25 3.82 13.07
C GLU A 58 -14.12 4.51 12.30
N TYR A 59 -12.86 4.09 12.53
CA TYR A 59 -11.72 4.59 11.77
C TYR A 59 -11.84 4.26 10.27
N TYR A 60 -12.20 3.02 9.95
CA TYR A 60 -12.43 2.60 8.57
C TYR A 60 -13.55 3.41 7.91
N ASP A 61 -14.74 3.46 8.52
CA ASP A 61 -15.93 4.08 7.93
C ASP A 61 -15.74 5.59 7.69
N LYS A 62 -15.04 6.27 8.60
CA LYS A 62 -14.91 7.73 8.58
C LYS A 62 -13.66 8.23 7.86
N VAL A 63 -12.60 7.43 7.80
CA VAL A 63 -11.33 7.84 7.19
C VAL A 63 -11.01 6.97 5.98
N ILE A 64 -10.73 5.69 6.18
CA ILE A 64 -10.22 4.83 5.10
C ILE A 64 -11.22 4.72 3.93
N ALA A 65 -12.50 4.45 4.23
CA ALA A 65 -13.56 4.31 3.24
C ALA A 65 -13.94 5.63 2.54
N LYS A 66 -13.39 6.77 2.99
CA LYS A 66 -13.60 8.08 2.36
C LYS A 66 -12.48 8.46 1.38
N SER A 67 -11.33 7.80 1.46
CA SER A 67 -10.24 8.01 0.53
C SER A 67 -10.55 7.36 -0.83
N THR A 68 -10.27 8.10 -1.91
CA THR A 68 -10.34 7.55 -3.28
C THR A 68 -9.03 6.89 -3.72
N LEU A 69 -7.97 7.09 -2.93
CA LEU A 69 -6.62 6.57 -3.16
C LEU A 69 -6.51 5.11 -2.70
N VAL A 70 -7.13 4.78 -1.57
CA VAL A 70 -7.15 3.41 -1.01
C VAL A 70 -8.13 2.54 -1.80
N LYS A 71 -7.61 1.58 -2.57
CA LYS A 71 -8.41 0.65 -3.40
C LYS A 71 -8.93 -0.52 -2.59
N HIS A 72 -8.14 -0.97 -1.61
CA HIS A 72 -8.51 -2.05 -0.71
C HIS A 72 -7.92 -1.80 0.67
N TYR A 73 -8.69 -2.14 1.70
CA TYR A 73 -8.22 -2.16 3.07
C TYR A 73 -8.66 -3.45 3.73
N SER A 74 -7.74 -4.07 4.47
CA SER A 74 -8.07 -5.24 5.27
C SER A 74 -7.29 -5.23 6.58
N MET A 75 -7.90 -5.82 7.60
CA MET A 75 -7.29 -6.04 8.91
C MET A 75 -7.41 -7.52 9.27
N TYR A 76 -6.28 -8.15 9.55
CA TYR A 76 -6.18 -9.56 9.92
C TYR A 76 -5.73 -9.68 11.36
N ILE A 77 -6.39 -10.54 12.12
CA ILE A 77 -6.01 -10.88 13.50
C ILE A 77 -5.85 -12.39 13.57
N HIS A 78 -4.80 -12.86 14.25
CA HIS A 78 -4.59 -14.29 14.41
C HIS A 78 -5.73 -14.92 15.22
N ALA A 79 -6.39 -15.93 14.65
CA ALA A 79 -7.53 -16.60 15.28
C ALA A 79 -7.17 -17.55 16.46
N TRP A 80 -5.93 -18.04 16.56
CA TRP A 80 -5.54 -19.11 17.49
C TRP A 80 -4.10 -18.95 18.01
N GLY A 81 -3.80 -19.52 19.19
CA GLY A 81 -2.43 -19.65 19.73
C GLY A 81 -2.00 -18.59 20.77
N SER A 82 -0.90 -18.86 21.48
CA SER A 82 -0.33 -18.03 22.56
C SER A 82 0.82 -17.12 22.12
N LEU A 83 1.21 -17.14 20.85
CA LEU A 83 2.09 -16.11 20.29
C LEU A 83 1.24 -14.84 20.22
N GLY A 84 1.57 -13.89 21.11
CA GLY A 84 0.77 -12.73 21.47
C GLY A 84 0.07 -12.10 20.27
N ALA A 85 -1.23 -11.85 20.43
CA ALA A 85 -2.12 -11.37 19.39
C ALA A 85 -1.43 -10.25 18.59
N SER A 86 -0.95 -10.53 17.38
CA SER A 86 -0.59 -9.48 16.44
C SER A 86 -1.76 -9.27 15.49
N TYR A 87 -1.88 -8.06 14.98
CA TYR A 87 -2.77 -7.77 13.87
C TYR A 87 -1.99 -7.13 12.72
N VAL A 88 -2.47 -7.38 11.51
CA VAL A 88 -1.88 -6.88 10.27
C VAL A 88 -2.92 -6.02 9.58
N THR A 89 -2.58 -4.78 9.26
CA THR A 89 -3.41 -3.92 8.41
C THR A 89 -2.75 -3.75 7.05
N THR A 90 -3.54 -3.81 5.99
CA THR A 90 -3.08 -3.53 4.63
C THR A 90 -3.89 -2.42 4.00
N MET A 91 -3.22 -1.55 3.24
CA MET A 91 -3.81 -0.56 2.35
C MET A 91 -3.24 -0.75 0.96
N GLU A 92 -4.11 -0.95 -0.02
CA GLU A 92 -3.72 -1.09 -1.41
C GLU A 92 -3.90 0.23 -2.16
N PHE A 93 -2.89 0.59 -2.95
CA PHE A 93 -2.84 1.77 -3.80
C PHE A 93 -2.54 1.38 -5.24
N GLU A 94 -3.13 2.11 -6.18
CA GLU A 94 -2.90 1.90 -7.61
C GLU A 94 -1.56 2.50 -8.06
N LYS A 95 -1.14 3.60 -7.44
CA LYS A 95 0.08 4.33 -7.81
C LYS A 95 1.02 4.49 -6.62
N TRP A 96 2.32 4.48 -6.89
CA TRP A 96 3.34 4.62 -5.85
C TRP A 96 3.25 5.95 -5.10
N GLU A 97 2.99 7.04 -5.82
CA GLU A 97 2.88 8.36 -5.21
C GLU A 97 1.65 8.51 -4.32
N ASP A 98 0.63 7.65 -4.47
CA ASP A 98 -0.59 7.74 -3.68
C ASP A 98 -0.38 7.26 -2.24
N LEU A 99 0.67 6.47 -1.95
CA LEU A 99 1.08 6.13 -0.58
C LEU A 99 1.41 7.40 0.22
N GLY A 100 2.16 8.32 -0.40
CA GLY A 100 2.54 9.59 0.23
C GLY A 100 1.36 10.55 0.33
N LYS A 101 0.58 10.68 -0.75
CA LYS A 101 -0.61 11.55 -0.77
C LYS A 101 -1.68 11.14 0.23
N PHE A 102 -1.82 9.85 0.53
CA PHE A 102 -2.76 9.39 1.53
C PHE A 102 -2.44 9.96 2.92
N ASN A 103 -1.17 10.16 3.27
CA ASN A 103 -0.81 10.80 4.54
C ASN A 103 -1.30 12.25 4.61
N GLU A 104 -1.26 12.97 3.48
CA GLU A 104 -1.79 14.34 3.37
C GLU A 104 -3.33 14.34 3.43
N GLU A 105 -3.97 13.44 2.69
CA GLU A 105 -5.43 13.28 2.66
C GLU A 105 -5.99 12.85 4.03
N PHE A 106 -5.27 11.97 4.74
CA PHE A 106 -5.62 11.47 6.06
C PHE A 106 -5.87 12.61 7.05
N GLU A 107 -5.05 13.66 7.05
CA GLU A 107 -5.21 14.77 7.98
C GLU A 107 -6.54 15.51 7.76
N GLU A 108 -6.88 15.75 6.50
CA GLU A 108 -8.13 16.43 6.13
C GLU A 108 -9.36 15.55 6.39
N LEU A 109 -9.28 14.25 6.08
CA LEU A 109 -10.33 13.28 6.40
C LEU A 109 -10.54 13.16 7.91
N ALA A 110 -9.46 13.13 8.70
CA ALA A 110 -9.53 13.08 10.15
C ALA A 110 -10.18 14.35 10.74
N LYS A 111 -9.85 15.54 10.22
CA LYS A 111 -10.51 16.80 10.60
C LYS A 111 -11.99 16.81 10.22
N ALA A 112 -12.35 16.29 9.04
CA ALA A 112 -13.75 16.21 8.63
C ALA A 112 -14.55 15.22 9.49
N ALA A 113 -13.96 14.07 9.83
CA ALA A 113 -14.58 13.04 10.66
C ALA A 113 -14.77 13.45 12.13
N TRP A 114 -13.81 14.20 12.68
CA TRP A 114 -13.85 14.77 14.02
C TRP A 114 -13.39 16.23 13.98
N PRO A 115 -14.32 17.19 13.73
CA PRO A 115 -13.98 18.61 13.63
C PRO A 115 -13.39 19.19 14.91
N ASP A 116 -13.92 18.77 16.06
CA ASP A 116 -13.37 19.13 17.37
C ASP A 116 -12.00 18.46 17.60
N GLU A 117 -10.98 19.28 17.85
CA GLU A 117 -9.61 18.81 18.01
C GLU A 117 -9.43 17.92 19.24
N THR A 118 -10.15 18.20 20.33
CA THR A 118 -10.06 17.41 21.56
C THR A 118 -10.63 16.02 21.35
N ALA A 119 -11.80 15.92 20.73
CA ALA A 119 -12.45 14.66 20.37
C ALA A 119 -11.60 13.86 19.38
N ARG A 120 -11.02 14.52 18.37
CA ARG A 120 -10.12 13.89 17.39
C ARG A 120 -8.88 13.29 18.06
N LYS A 121 -8.19 14.08 18.90
CA LYS A 121 -7.03 13.61 19.67
C LYS A 121 -7.39 12.45 20.60
N ALA A 122 -8.55 12.53 21.27
CA ALA A 122 -9.02 11.45 22.13
C ALA A 122 -9.30 10.16 21.35
N PHE A 123 -9.89 10.27 20.14
CA PHE A 123 -10.12 9.13 19.27
C PHE A 123 -8.81 8.46 18.84
N PHE A 124 -7.85 9.21 18.29
CA PHE A 124 -6.58 8.62 17.83
C PHE A 124 -5.72 8.12 18.99
N LYS A 125 -5.78 8.74 20.16
CA LYS A 125 -5.17 8.21 21.39
C LYS A 125 -5.78 6.86 21.78
N LYS A 126 -7.11 6.73 21.69
CA LYS A 126 -7.80 5.46 21.96
C LYS A 126 -7.44 4.40 20.91
N LEU A 127 -7.50 4.74 19.63
CA LEU A 127 -7.13 3.84 18.53
C LEU A 127 -5.70 3.31 18.70
N GLY A 128 -4.73 4.20 18.93
CA GLY A 128 -3.33 3.83 19.12
C GLY A 128 -3.04 3.09 20.43
N SER A 129 -3.95 3.11 21.41
CA SER A 129 -3.79 2.34 22.66
C SER A 129 -3.97 0.83 22.48
N TYR A 130 -4.48 0.40 21.32
CA TYR A 130 -4.67 -1.02 20.98
C TYR A 130 -3.44 -1.66 20.33
N SER A 131 -2.33 -0.92 20.27
CA SER A 131 -1.13 -1.30 19.54
C SER A 131 0.10 -1.05 20.40
N ASP A 132 1.04 -1.99 20.41
CA ASP A 132 2.36 -1.72 20.93
C ASP A 132 3.05 -0.68 20.03
N PRO A 133 3.83 0.27 20.58
CA PRO A 133 4.58 1.23 19.78
C PRO A 133 5.54 0.58 18.77
N HIS A 134 6.02 -0.63 19.05
CA HIS A 134 6.86 -1.39 18.12
C HIS A 134 6.00 -2.07 17.06
N HIS A 135 6.19 -1.64 15.82
CA HIS A 135 5.55 -2.19 14.63
C HIS A 135 6.60 -2.44 13.55
N SER A 136 6.23 -3.26 12.56
CA SER A 136 6.97 -3.35 11.29
C SER A 136 6.10 -2.82 10.15
N ASP A 137 6.75 -2.19 9.19
CA ASP A 137 6.12 -1.69 7.98
C ASP A 137 6.78 -2.34 6.76
N GLU A 138 5.95 -2.82 5.85
CA GLU A 138 6.36 -3.42 4.59
C GLU A 138 5.58 -2.82 3.42
N ILE A 139 6.22 -2.71 2.26
CA ILE A 139 5.54 -2.35 1.01
C ILE A 139 5.75 -3.47 0.00
N PHE A 140 4.66 -4.00 -0.53
CA PHE A 140 4.67 -5.03 -1.56
C PHE A 140 4.22 -4.47 -2.90
N THR A 141 4.87 -4.91 -3.97
CA THR A 141 4.38 -4.71 -5.34
C THR A 141 3.61 -5.94 -5.76
N VAL A 142 2.38 -5.75 -6.21
CA VAL A 142 1.51 -6.82 -6.70
C VAL A 142 1.41 -6.71 -8.22
N MET A 143 1.75 -7.79 -8.91
CA MET A 143 1.46 -7.91 -10.34
C MET A 143 -0.03 -8.22 -10.49
N ASN A 144 -0.82 -7.28 -11.03
CA ASN A 144 -2.27 -7.44 -11.13
C ASN A 144 -2.64 -8.64 -12.03
N SER A 145 -1.81 -8.96 -13.02
CA SER A 145 -1.95 -10.16 -13.86
C SER A 145 -1.86 -11.49 -13.10
N MET A 146 -1.35 -11.48 -11.86
CA MET A 146 -1.22 -12.66 -11.00
C MET A 146 -2.39 -12.79 -9.99
N ARG A 147 -3.35 -11.85 -9.98
CA ARG A 147 -4.57 -11.96 -9.18
C ARG A 147 -5.53 -12.95 -9.84
N LYS A 148 -6.11 -13.84 -9.04
CA LYS A 148 -7.11 -14.84 -9.47
C LYS A 148 -8.52 -14.28 -9.42
#